data_AF-A0A7S1YTG0-F1
#
_entry.id   AF-A0A7S1YTG0-F1
#
_cell.length_a   1.000
_cell.length_b   1.000
_cell.length_c   1.000
_cell.angle_alpha   90.00
_cell.angle_beta   90.00
_cell.angle_gamma   90.00
#
_symmetry.space_group_name_H-M   'P 1'
#
loop_
_entity.id
_entity.type
_entity.pdbx_description
1 polymer ?
#
loop_
_entity_poly.entity_id
_entity_poly.type
_entity_poly.pdbx_seq_one_letter_code
_entity_poly.pdbx_strand_id
1 'polypeptide(L)'
;LDKDELYECIREGISSLECCPTTPDDDIIDQWVNDLVTHGSIHNWRELANVDPASLYDLLSKTTSTTTTMTKTSSQSILTEQMCDVWVDIAHSKSLDEIMLEILDGDQDVLEALREEAHAGTPRDLKLWSCLPDMLLEEAPSIKRIIGSGDDETLDARKKVEVWCARAKCVLEEFEWLEWY
;
A
#
# COMPACT_ATOMS: atom_id res chain seq x y z
N LEU A 1 0.76 -15.70 -5.59
CA LEU A 1 -0.25 -15.10 -6.51
C LEU A 1 -1.40 -14.84 -5.60
N ASP A 2 -1.41 -13.63 -5.09
CA ASP A 2 -1.95 -13.33 -3.78
C ASP A 2 -3.32 -12.70 -3.99
N LYS A 3 -4.20 -13.50 -4.60
CA LYS A 3 -5.58 -13.10 -4.92
C LYS A 3 -6.35 -12.67 -3.68
N ASP A 4 -5.99 -13.24 -2.52
CA ASP A 4 -6.58 -12.91 -1.24
C ASP A 4 -6.35 -11.43 -0.88
N GLU A 5 -5.19 -10.86 -1.18
CA GLU A 5 -4.91 -9.43 -0.96
C GLU A 5 -5.80 -8.53 -1.81
N LEU A 6 -5.95 -8.86 -3.10
CA LEU A 6 -6.83 -8.12 -4.01
C LEU A 6 -8.29 -8.23 -3.58
N TYR A 7 -8.70 -9.42 -3.14
CA TYR A 7 -10.05 -9.67 -2.65
C TYR A 7 -10.35 -8.86 -1.40
N GLU A 8 -9.43 -8.86 -0.42
CA GLU A 8 -9.53 -8.04 0.78
C GLU A 8 -9.59 -6.55 0.45
N CYS A 9 -8.73 -6.06 -0.45
CA CYS A 9 -8.69 -4.67 -0.89
C CYS A 9 -10.03 -4.22 -1.50
N ILE A 10 -10.59 -5.03 -2.41
CA ILE A 10 -11.88 -4.74 -3.03
C ILE A 10 -13.01 -4.76 -1.99
N ARG A 11 -13.03 -5.77 -1.10
CA ARG A 11 -14.06 -5.94 -0.07
C ARG A 11 -14.03 -4.81 0.96
N GLU A 12 -12.85 -4.39 1.38
CA GLU A 12 -12.64 -3.24 2.27
C GLU A 12 -13.11 -1.96 1.59
N GLY A 13 -12.81 -1.76 0.30
CA GLY A 13 -13.24 -0.58 -0.45
C GLY A 13 -14.75 -0.48 -0.63
N ILE A 14 -15.40 -1.61 -0.92
CA ILE A 14 -16.87 -1.69 -0.95
C ILE A 14 -17.46 -1.31 0.41
N SER A 15 -16.84 -1.76 1.51
CA SER A 15 -17.31 -1.49 2.87
C SER A 15 -17.13 -0.01 3.27
N SER A 16 -16.10 0.64 2.73
CA SER A 16 -15.78 2.06 2.96
C SER A 16 -16.67 3.03 2.18
N LEU A 17 -17.40 2.56 1.16
CA LEU A 17 -18.31 3.39 0.37
C LEU A 17 -19.67 3.53 1.08
N GLU A 18 -19.88 4.68 1.74
CA GLU A 18 -21.13 5.02 2.45
C GLU A 18 -22.38 5.06 1.54
N CYS A 19 -22.21 5.07 0.21
CA CYS A 19 -23.27 5.30 -0.77
C CYS A 19 -23.53 4.13 -1.74
N CYS A 20 -22.97 2.93 -1.50
CA CYS A 20 -23.23 1.81 -2.42
C CYS A 20 -24.65 1.25 -2.17
N PRO A 21 -25.61 1.38 -3.13
CA PRO A 21 -27.01 1.00 -2.91
C PRO A 21 -27.21 -0.51 -2.79
N THR A 22 -26.22 -1.29 -3.22
CA THR A 22 -26.16 -2.75 -3.10
C THR A 22 -24.70 -3.16 -2.96
N THR A 23 -24.35 -3.88 -1.90
CA THR A 23 -23.09 -4.61 -1.80
C THR A 23 -23.04 -5.66 -2.91
N PRO A 24 -21.99 -5.68 -3.77
CA PRO A 24 -21.76 -6.79 -4.68
C PRO A 24 -21.72 -8.11 -3.92
N ASP A 25 -22.21 -9.18 -4.54
CA ASP A 25 -22.00 -10.52 -4.00
C ASP A 25 -20.54 -10.96 -4.18
N ASP A 26 -20.13 -11.99 -3.42
CA ASP A 26 -18.77 -12.50 -3.46
C ASP A 26 -18.40 -13.03 -4.86
N ASP A 27 -19.38 -13.53 -5.64
CA ASP A 27 -19.17 -14.01 -7.03
C ASP A 27 -18.77 -12.87 -7.98
N ILE A 28 -19.35 -11.66 -7.83
CA ILE A 28 -18.95 -10.47 -8.60
C ILE A 28 -17.54 -10.02 -8.19
N ILE A 29 -17.22 -10.03 -6.90
CA ILE A 29 -15.88 -9.67 -6.41
C ILE A 29 -14.84 -10.64 -6.98
N ASP A 30 -15.12 -11.94 -6.95
CA ASP A 30 -14.27 -12.98 -7.55
C ASP A 30 -14.06 -12.75 -9.05
N GLN A 31 -15.10 -12.34 -9.76
CA GLN A 31 -14.97 -12.00 -11.19
C GLN A 31 -14.04 -10.80 -11.39
N TRP A 32 -14.19 -9.73 -10.61
CA TRP A 32 -13.30 -8.58 -10.70
C TRP A 32 -11.85 -8.94 -10.38
N VAL A 33 -11.60 -9.70 -9.31
CA VAL A 33 -10.25 -10.18 -8.98
C VAL A 33 -9.66 -11.02 -10.13
N ASN A 34 -10.47 -11.90 -10.73
CA ASN A 34 -10.01 -12.70 -11.87
C ASN A 34 -9.71 -11.84 -13.10
N ASP A 35 -10.49 -10.78 -13.35
CA ASP A 35 -10.24 -9.84 -14.44
C ASP A 35 -8.96 -9.03 -14.20
N LEU A 36 -8.71 -8.57 -12.96
CA LEU A 36 -7.46 -7.90 -12.58
C LEU A 36 -6.25 -8.78 -12.86
N VAL A 37 -6.29 -10.04 -12.43
CA VAL A 37 -5.19 -10.99 -12.63
C VAL A 37 -5.00 -11.35 -14.11
N THR A 38 -6.10 -11.68 -14.80
CA THR A 38 -6.02 -12.28 -16.14
C THR A 38 -5.85 -11.23 -17.24
N HIS A 39 -6.49 -10.07 -17.09
CA HIS A 39 -6.51 -9.01 -18.09
C HIS A 39 -5.65 -7.82 -17.69
N GLY A 40 -5.60 -7.48 -16.40
CA GLY A 40 -4.77 -6.40 -15.88
C GLY A 40 -3.32 -6.80 -15.59
N SER A 41 -3.03 -8.10 -15.48
CA SER A 41 -1.75 -8.60 -14.93
C SER A 41 -1.44 -8.03 -13.55
N ILE A 42 -2.48 -7.80 -12.73
CA ILE A 42 -2.41 -7.28 -11.37
C ILE A 42 -2.65 -8.44 -10.40
N HIS A 43 -1.67 -8.76 -9.56
CA HIS A 43 -1.63 -10.00 -8.77
C HIS A 43 -1.67 -9.79 -7.25
N ASN A 44 -1.44 -8.56 -6.78
CA ASN A 44 -1.35 -8.16 -5.37
C ASN A 44 -1.69 -6.67 -5.23
N TRP A 45 -1.87 -6.19 -3.99
CA TRP A 45 -2.19 -4.77 -3.77
C TRP A 45 -1.06 -3.83 -4.19
N ARG A 46 0.21 -4.26 -4.24
CA ARG A 46 1.33 -3.38 -4.61
C ARG A 46 1.32 -3.09 -6.10
N GLU A 47 0.95 -4.08 -6.91
CA GLU A 47 0.68 -3.87 -8.33
C GLU A 47 -0.55 -2.99 -8.52
N LEU A 48 -1.63 -3.23 -7.75
CA LEU A 48 -2.85 -2.41 -7.81
C LEU A 48 -2.59 -0.94 -7.44
N ALA A 49 -1.77 -0.69 -6.42
CA ALA A 49 -1.33 0.64 -5.97
C ALA A 49 -0.65 1.44 -7.08
N ASN A 50 -0.04 0.77 -8.06
CA ASN A 50 0.68 1.42 -9.16
C ASN A 50 -0.18 1.63 -10.41
N VAL A 51 -1.48 1.36 -10.33
CA VAL A 51 -2.40 1.53 -11.45
C VAL A 51 -3.15 2.84 -11.33
N ASP A 52 -3.32 3.53 -12.46
CA ASP A 52 -4.21 4.68 -12.58
C ASP A 52 -5.68 4.23 -12.45
N PRO A 53 -6.48 4.80 -11.52
CA PRO A 53 -7.85 4.38 -11.29
C PRO A 53 -8.76 4.44 -12.51
N ALA A 54 -8.58 5.45 -13.38
CA ALA A 54 -9.36 5.56 -14.61
C ALA A 54 -9.06 4.41 -15.58
N SER A 55 -7.78 4.07 -15.74
CA SER A 55 -7.33 2.92 -16.54
C SER A 55 -7.84 1.59 -15.97
N LEU A 56 -7.92 1.46 -14.64
CA LEU A 56 -8.49 0.30 -13.95
C LEU A 56 -9.98 0.13 -14.25
N TYR A 57 -10.75 1.22 -14.13
CA TYR A 57 -12.17 1.23 -14.47
C TYR A 57 -12.40 0.86 -15.94
N ASP A 58 -11.58 1.41 -16.84
CA ASP A 58 -11.62 1.14 -18.27
C ASP A 58 -11.34 -0.33 -18.61
N LEU A 59 -10.47 -1.00 -17.84
CA LEU A 59 -10.17 -2.41 -17.98
C LEU A 59 -11.38 -3.27 -17.60
N LEU A 60 -11.91 -3.04 -16.39
CA LEU A 60 -12.98 -3.85 -15.80
C LEU A 60 -14.35 -3.62 -16.47
N SER A 61 -14.61 -2.41 -16.97
CA SER A 61 -15.84 -2.11 -17.71
C SER A 61 -15.91 -2.83 -19.07
N LYS A 62 -14.77 -3.05 -19.73
CA LYS A 62 -14.68 -3.78 -21.01
C LYS A 62 -14.87 -5.29 -20.80
N THR A 63 -14.33 -5.87 -19.73
CA THR A 63 -14.46 -7.31 -19.44
C THR A 63 -15.88 -7.67 -19.00
N THR A 64 -16.49 -6.88 -18.12
CA THR A 64 -17.87 -7.07 -17.64
C THR A 64 -18.92 -7.00 -18.77
N SER A 65 -18.71 -6.16 -19.77
CA SER A 65 -19.57 -6.06 -20.95
C SER A 65 -19.54 -7.32 -21.84
N THR A 66 -18.46 -8.09 -21.81
CA THR A 66 -18.24 -9.23 -22.72
C THR A 66 -18.79 -10.54 -22.15
N THR A 67 -18.82 -10.67 -20.83
CA THR A 67 -19.24 -11.90 -20.12
C THR A 67 -20.75 -11.99 -19.88
N THR A 68 -21.51 -10.91 -20.12
CA THR A 68 -22.97 -10.84 -19.87
C THR A 68 -23.82 -11.53 -20.97
N THR A 69 -23.36 -12.65 -21.51
CA THR A 69 -24.20 -13.53 -22.33
C THR A 69 -24.42 -14.84 -21.58
N MET A 70 -25.59 -14.92 -20.95
CA MET A 70 -26.25 -16.11 -20.35
C MET A 70 -26.22 -16.21 -18.82
N THR A 71 -27.42 -16.03 -18.28
CA THR A 71 -27.98 -16.52 -17.00
C THR A 71 -27.91 -15.64 -15.75
N LYS A 72 -29.12 -15.32 -15.29
CA LYS A 72 -29.60 -14.89 -13.96
C LYS A 72 -29.74 -13.39 -13.67
N THR A 73 -31.02 -13.05 -13.54
CA THR A 73 -31.68 -11.84 -13.02
C THR A 73 -31.40 -11.60 -11.53
N SER A 74 -30.14 -11.48 -11.13
CA SER A 74 -29.77 -11.06 -9.77
C SER A 74 -29.01 -9.74 -9.87
N SER A 75 -29.46 -8.76 -9.08
CA SER A 75 -28.91 -7.42 -8.86
C SER A 75 -27.50 -7.21 -9.39
N GLN A 76 -27.39 -6.74 -10.63
CA GLN A 76 -26.11 -6.46 -11.26
C GLN A 76 -25.49 -5.24 -10.54
N SER A 77 -24.52 -5.50 -9.67
CA SER A 77 -23.80 -4.41 -9.01
C SER A 77 -23.04 -3.62 -10.07
N ILE A 78 -23.25 -2.31 -10.09
CA ILE A 78 -22.67 -1.42 -11.09
C ILE A 78 -21.27 -1.06 -10.60
N LEU A 79 -20.25 -1.50 -11.33
CA LEU A 79 -18.90 -0.99 -11.17
C LEU A 79 -18.91 0.52 -11.47
N THR A 80 -18.33 1.32 -10.58
CA THR A 80 -18.19 2.78 -10.74
C THR A 80 -16.72 3.18 -10.70
N GLU A 81 -16.39 4.34 -11.29
CA GLU A 81 -15.03 4.91 -11.21
C GLU A 81 -14.59 5.14 -9.76
N GLN A 82 -15.49 5.65 -8.91
CA GLN A 82 -15.23 5.87 -7.49
C GLN A 82 -14.83 4.58 -6.74
N MET A 83 -15.34 3.42 -7.15
CA MET A 83 -14.92 2.15 -6.55
C MET A 83 -13.45 1.87 -6.86
N CYS A 84 -13.01 2.12 -8.10
CA CYS A 84 -11.63 1.93 -8.51
C CYS A 84 -10.69 2.89 -7.77
N ASP A 85 -11.08 4.15 -7.59
CA ASP A 85 -10.34 5.13 -6.78
C ASP A 85 -10.11 4.60 -5.36
N VAL A 86 -11.19 4.18 -4.69
CA VAL A 86 -11.11 3.67 -3.31
C VAL A 86 -10.27 2.40 -3.21
N TRP A 87 -10.33 1.51 -4.21
CA TRP A 87 -9.49 0.32 -4.22
C TRP A 87 -8.02 0.66 -4.35
N VAL A 88 -7.66 1.63 -5.19
CA VAL A 88 -6.28 2.11 -5.33
C VAL A 88 -5.82 2.80 -4.04
N ASP A 89 -6.65 3.62 -3.40
CA ASP A 89 -6.31 4.28 -2.13
C ASP A 89 -6.05 3.27 -0.99
N ILE A 90 -6.85 2.20 -0.92
CA ILE A 90 -6.63 1.12 0.05
C ILE A 90 -5.35 0.37 -0.29
N ALA A 91 -5.11 0.09 -1.56
CA ALA A 91 -3.89 -0.55 -2.02
C ALA A 91 -2.64 0.29 -1.69
N HIS A 92 -2.70 1.62 -1.81
CA HIS A 92 -1.65 2.55 -1.37
C HIS A 92 -1.39 2.39 0.12
N SER A 93 -2.44 2.44 0.95
CA SER A 93 -2.33 2.30 2.41
C SER A 93 -1.68 0.98 2.82
N LYS A 94 -2.12 -0.15 2.24
CA LYS A 94 -1.53 -1.48 2.54
C LYS A 94 -0.07 -1.57 2.06
N SER A 95 0.20 -1.07 0.86
CA SER A 95 1.55 -1.10 0.28
C SER A 95 2.53 -0.22 1.04
N LEU A 96 2.07 0.91 1.60
CA LEU A 96 2.90 1.86 2.33
C LEU A 96 3.55 1.20 3.55
N ASP A 97 2.79 0.43 4.32
CA ASP A 97 3.30 -0.28 5.50
C ASP A 97 4.33 -1.35 5.12
N GLU A 98 4.07 -2.12 4.07
CA GLU A 98 5.03 -3.12 3.57
C GLU A 98 6.32 -2.48 3.05
N ILE A 99 6.20 -1.38 2.31
CA ILE A 99 7.34 -0.61 1.80
C ILE A 99 8.17 -0.09 2.97
N MET A 100 7.53 0.46 4.00
CA MET A 100 8.23 0.93 5.19
C MET A 100 8.95 -0.21 5.90
N LEU A 101 8.33 -1.37 6.06
CA LEU A 101 9.00 -2.53 6.64
C LEU A 101 10.18 -3.00 5.79
N GLU A 102 10.06 -3.06 4.47
CA GLU A 102 11.18 -3.39 3.58
C GLU A 102 12.35 -2.40 3.71
N ILE A 103 12.06 -1.11 3.82
CA ILE A 103 13.08 -0.07 4.06
C ILE A 103 13.82 -0.35 5.38
N LEU A 104 13.08 -0.76 6.42
CA LEU A 104 13.54 -0.97 7.80
C LEU A 104 14.01 -2.41 8.09
N ASP A 105 14.34 -3.20 7.06
CA ASP A 105 14.79 -4.60 7.19
C ASP A 105 13.77 -5.54 7.89
N GLY A 106 12.48 -5.20 7.81
CA GLY A 106 11.37 -5.95 8.42
C GLY A 106 11.16 -5.66 9.91
N ASP A 107 11.81 -4.63 10.46
CA ASP A 107 11.73 -4.30 11.89
C ASP A 107 10.47 -3.49 12.22
N GLN A 108 9.43 -4.20 12.69
CA GLN A 108 8.16 -3.60 13.10
C GLN A 108 8.31 -2.67 14.31
N ASP A 109 9.19 -2.99 15.26
CA ASP A 109 9.39 -2.20 16.47
C ASP A 109 10.02 -0.84 16.12
N VAL A 110 10.93 -0.83 15.13
CA VAL A 110 11.49 0.42 14.58
C VAL A 110 10.42 1.24 13.87
N LEU A 111 9.54 0.61 13.08
CA LEU A 111 8.45 1.33 12.40
C LEU A 111 7.49 1.97 13.41
N GLU A 112 7.13 1.25 14.47
CA GLU A 112 6.31 1.77 15.55
C GLU A 112 6.99 2.95 16.26
N ALA A 113 8.27 2.80 16.63
CA ALA A 113 9.04 3.89 17.25
C ALA A 113 9.13 5.13 16.34
N LEU A 114 9.33 4.95 15.03
CA LEU A 114 9.34 6.06 14.06
C LEU A 114 7.99 6.80 14.03
N ARG A 115 6.88 6.07 14.03
CA ARG A 115 5.52 6.64 14.00
C ARG A 115 5.17 7.38 15.29
N GLU A 116 5.47 6.76 16.43
CA GLU A 116 5.06 7.25 17.75
C GLU A 116 5.96 8.36 18.29
N GLU A 117 7.27 8.25 18.10
CA GLU A 117 8.25 9.18 18.70
C GLU A 117 8.70 10.27 17.72
N ALA A 118 8.93 9.92 16.46
CA ALA A 118 9.46 10.85 15.45
C ALA A 118 8.42 11.37 14.44
N HIS A 119 7.17 10.90 14.52
CA HIS A 119 6.11 11.17 13.54
C HIS A 119 6.55 10.90 12.09
N ALA A 120 7.37 9.86 11.89
CA ALA A 120 7.96 9.49 10.61
C ALA A 120 7.37 8.16 10.12
N GLY A 121 6.17 8.21 9.54
CA GLY A 121 5.41 7.01 9.17
C GLY A 121 5.61 6.57 7.73
N THR A 122 6.27 7.38 6.90
CA THR A 122 6.32 7.21 5.45
C THR A 122 7.76 7.26 4.90
N PRO A 123 8.01 6.73 3.68
CA PRO A 123 9.31 6.87 3.03
C PRO A 123 9.72 8.33 2.85
N ARG A 124 8.75 9.22 2.63
CA ARG A 124 8.99 10.66 2.50
C ARG A 124 9.49 11.28 3.79
N ASP A 125 8.87 10.96 4.93
CA ASP A 125 9.34 11.42 6.23
C ASP A 125 10.78 10.97 6.49
N LEU A 126 11.07 9.70 6.20
CA LEU A 126 12.40 9.14 6.41
C LEU A 126 13.45 9.79 5.50
N LYS A 127 13.09 10.12 4.25
CA LYS A 127 13.95 10.92 3.36
C LYS A 127 14.25 12.30 3.94
N LEU A 128 13.31 12.96 4.63
CA LEU A 128 13.57 14.24 5.29
C LEU A 128 14.62 14.11 6.41
N TRP A 129 14.58 13.00 7.16
CA TRP A 129 15.56 12.73 8.21
C TRP A 129 16.98 12.46 7.71
N SER A 130 17.17 12.21 6.40
CA SER A 130 18.49 11.99 5.79
C SER A 130 19.50 13.11 6.04
N CYS A 131 19.04 14.35 6.25
CA CYS A 131 19.91 15.48 6.54
C CYS A 131 20.36 15.57 8.00
N LEU A 132 19.63 14.92 8.92
CA LEU A 132 19.83 15.01 10.37
C LEU A 132 19.61 13.65 11.05
N PRO A 133 20.35 12.59 10.69
CA PRO A 133 20.14 11.24 11.24
C PRO A 133 20.38 11.17 12.76
N ASP A 134 21.30 11.99 13.28
CA ASP A 134 21.58 12.06 14.71
C ASP A 134 20.39 12.64 15.50
N MET A 135 19.68 13.62 14.92
CA MET A 135 18.48 14.22 15.52
C MET A 135 17.33 13.21 15.56
N LEU A 136 17.17 12.38 14.53
CA LEU A 136 16.17 11.32 14.55
C LEU A 136 16.39 10.36 15.74
N LEU A 137 17.64 10.00 16.02
CA LEU A 137 17.99 9.13 17.15
C LEU A 137 17.81 9.80 18.51
N GLU A 138 17.81 11.15 18.56
CA GLU A 138 17.51 11.93 19.77
C GLU A 138 15.99 12.03 20.00
N GLU A 139 15.21 12.27 18.95
CA GLU A 139 13.75 12.36 18.99
C GLU A 139 13.09 11.00 19.23
N ALA A 140 13.66 9.94 18.64
CA ALA A 140 13.19 8.56 18.78
C ALA A 140 14.24 7.67 19.47
N PRO A 141 14.48 7.84 20.79
CA PRO A 141 15.49 7.09 21.53
C PRO A 141 15.21 5.58 21.56
N SER A 142 13.97 5.14 21.31
CA SER A 142 13.64 3.72 21.19
C SER A 142 14.35 3.06 20.02
N ILE A 143 14.47 3.76 18.88
CA ILE A 143 15.19 3.25 17.70
C ILE A 143 16.64 2.91 18.06
N LYS A 144 17.30 3.80 18.80
CA LYS A 144 18.68 3.57 19.27
C LYS A 144 18.78 2.34 20.17
N ARG A 145 17.79 2.10 21.03
CA ARG A 145 17.75 0.92 21.92
C ARG A 145 17.47 -0.38 21.17
N ILE A 146 16.61 -0.34 20.16
CA ILE A 146 16.26 -1.50 19.33
C ILE A 146 17.47 -1.92 18.48
N ILE A 147 18.17 -0.95 17.89
CA ILE A 147 19.35 -1.19 17.06
C ILE A 147 20.60 -1.52 17.90
N GLY A 148 20.77 -0.83 19.03
CA GLY A 148 21.97 -0.87 19.87
C GLY A 148 22.07 -2.14 20.72
N SER A 149 22.77 -3.14 20.19
CA SER A 149 23.14 -4.37 20.92
C SER A 149 24.64 -4.70 20.78
N GLY A 150 25.52 -3.71 20.97
CA GLY A 150 26.97 -3.93 20.91
C GLY A 150 27.82 -2.73 21.34
N ASP A 151 29.13 -2.91 21.55
CA ASP A 151 30.02 -1.94 22.23
C ASP A 151 30.19 -0.55 21.54
N ASP A 152 29.71 -0.34 20.32
CA ASP A 152 29.71 0.93 19.57
C ASP A 152 28.30 1.31 19.08
N GLU A 153 27.34 1.34 20.01
CA GLU A 153 25.88 1.47 19.75
C GLU A 153 25.50 2.70 18.92
N THR A 154 26.25 3.80 19.03
CA THR A 154 25.85 5.07 18.42
C THR A 154 26.28 5.17 16.96
N LEU A 155 27.48 4.69 16.63
CA LEU A 155 27.95 4.70 15.24
C LEU A 155 27.18 3.69 14.38
N ASP A 156 26.77 2.56 14.95
CA ASP A 156 25.98 1.55 14.25
C ASP A 156 24.54 2.02 13.98
N ALA A 157 23.88 2.61 14.99
CA ALA A 157 22.54 3.17 14.84
C ALA A 157 22.47 4.26 13.77
N ARG A 158 23.44 5.19 13.78
CA ARG A 158 23.52 6.25 12.78
C ARG A 158 23.65 5.71 11.36
N LYS A 159 24.53 4.71 11.15
CA LYS A 159 24.71 4.08 9.84
C LYS A 159 23.46 3.37 9.37
N LYS A 160 22.73 2.67 10.25
CA LYS A 160 21.46 2.03 9.89
C LYS A 160 20.43 3.06 9.44
N VAL A 161 20.27 4.16 10.18
CA VAL A 161 19.38 5.26 9.79
C VAL A 161 19.75 5.82 8.43
N GLU A 162 21.04 6.05 8.15
CA GLU A 162 21.51 6.52 6.84
C GLU A 162 21.16 5.54 5.71
N VAL A 163 21.30 4.23 5.95
CA VAL A 163 20.91 3.18 5.00
C VAL A 163 19.40 3.21 4.74
N TRP A 164 18.58 3.30 5.78
CA TRP A 164 17.12 3.36 5.63
C TRP A 164 16.68 4.62 4.89
N CYS A 165 17.27 5.78 5.20
CA CYS A 165 17.03 7.03 4.47
C CYS A 165 17.40 6.90 2.98
N ALA A 166 18.52 6.26 2.67
CA ALA A 166 18.93 6.02 1.29
C ALA A 166 17.95 5.10 0.55
N ARG A 167 17.47 4.03 1.20
CA ARG A 167 16.45 3.14 0.63
C ARG A 167 15.13 3.85 0.40
N ALA A 168 14.66 4.65 1.37
CA ALA A 168 13.46 5.44 1.23
C ALA A 168 13.53 6.39 0.04
N LYS A 169 14.70 7.00 -0.19
CA LYS A 169 14.94 7.80 -1.40
C LYS A 169 14.80 6.98 -2.69
N CYS A 170 15.41 5.80 -2.76
CA CYS A 170 15.30 4.93 -3.95
C CYS A 170 13.84 4.53 -4.24
N VAL A 171 13.09 4.17 -3.19
CA VAL A 171 11.68 3.78 -3.30
C VAL A 171 10.82 4.94 -3.82
N LEU A 172 11.06 6.17 -3.36
CA LEU A 172 10.35 7.36 -3.86
C LEU A 172 10.67 7.68 -5.34
N GLU A 173 11.82 7.23 -5.85
CA GLU A 173 12.15 7.33 -7.28
C GLU A 173 11.45 6.25 -8.12
N GLU A 174 11.01 5.15 -7.49
CA GLU A 174 10.34 4.02 -8.14
C GLU A 174 8.81 4.19 -8.17
N PHE A 175 8.21 4.72 -7.09
CA PHE A 175 6.77 4.84 -6.94
C PHE A 175 6.34 6.31 -6.79
N GLU A 176 5.80 6.90 -7.86
CA GLU A 176 5.39 8.31 -7.90
C GLU A 176 4.30 8.63 -6.87
N TRP A 177 3.40 7.68 -6.58
CA TRP A 177 2.28 7.91 -5.68
C TRP A 177 2.71 8.13 -4.22
N LEU A 178 3.92 7.71 -3.83
CA LEU A 178 4.43 7.90 -2.47
C LEU A 178 4.76 9.36 -2.14
N GLU A 179 4.94 10.24 -3.13
CA GLU A 179 5.20 11.67 -2.88
C GLU A 179 3.95 12.41 -2.37
N TRP A 180 2.76 11.79 -2.45
CA TRP A 180 1.49 12.35 -1.95
C TRP A 180 1.22 12.03 -0.48
N TYR A 181 1.97 11.10 0.11
CA TYR A 181 1.92 10.74 1.53
C TYR A 181 2.94 11.54 2.36
#